data_AF-A0A7Y5DX10-F1
#
_entry.id   AF-A0A7Y5DX10-F1
#
_cell.length_a   1.000
_cell.length_b   1.000
_cell.length_c   1.000
_cell.angle_alpha   90.00
_cell.angle_beta   90.00
_cell.angle_gamma   90.00
#
_symmetry.space_group_name_H-M   'P 1'
#
loop_
_entity.id
_entity.type
_entity.pdbx_description
1 polymer ?
#
loop_
_entity_poly.entity_id
_entity_poly.type
_entity_poly.pdbx_seq_one_letter_code
_entity_poly.pdbx_strand_id
1 'polypeptide(L)'
;MWRPEDDALLRRVEDELLLDVVWQAQAGVPRSSSAEAPSERASGLFEFLRASEEGHGLLAQALAGRPGPLVAWLESSPVEPHPPALLHHLGLYFERLGRVLEAVKVESAASAYLRSLACFLALGAEREYLEGLARRILGPQAKSVDPERSSQAFVLSRIDELGARAELGANAQAGAAGRAALDASKAAMVALAQGERAVAMAALPAPYREPIVRHLSRVRAGAVDSALQRLTEELDTATARNASAEARFHILLGAVSVWAWSYYDETVETFALERAEPLAWELRRAKNWKDLRALYVQLRPLVQTLASRIEADRSKVAWAALAAQGFVFLADCSEVLSEQILLCERALVVCPNHPNAKSVLAWYLATDALQRLESGFPTAAGLDEIHAIYARAKAMDPDDARVKKLAERLSLPPGGR
;
A
#
# COMPACT_ATOMS: atom_id res chain seq x y z
N MET A 1 -19.12 -37.69 -43.73
CA MET A 1 -19.84 -37.89 -42.46
C MET A 1 -18.90 -37.42 -41.37
N TRP A 2 -19.28 -36.38 -40.66
CA TRP A 2 -18.48 -35.80 -39.58
C TRP A 2 -18.42 -36.80 -38.42
N ARG A 3 -17.22 -37.15 -37.93
CA ARG A 3 -17.08 -38.09 -36.81
C ARG A 3 -17.13 -37.33 -35.48
N PRO A 4 -17.54 -37.98 -34.38
CA PRO A 4 -17.49 -37.35 -33.05
C PRO A 4 -16.10 -36.82 -32.67
N GLU A 5 -15.05 -37.46 -33.17
CA GLU A 5 -13.64 -37.04 -33.01
C GLU A 5 -13.35 -35.71 -33.73
N ASP A 6 -13.94 -35.50 -34.91
CA ASP A 6 -13.80 -34.26 -35.68
C ASP A 6 -14.53 -33.10 -34.96
N ASP A 7 -15.67 -33.37 -34.31
CA ASP A 7 -16.43 -32.38 -33.51
C ASP A 7 -15.65 -31.96 -32.27
N ALA A 8 -15.03 -32.93 -31.58
CA ALA A 8 -14.20 -32.66 -30.42
C ALA A 8 -12.96 -31.84 -30.80
N LEU A 9 -12.34 -32.13 -31.95
CA LEU A 9 -11.20 -31.37 -32.45
C LEU A 9 -11.60 -29.94 -32.84
N LEU A 10 -12.71 -29.76 -33.56
CA LEU A 10 -13.21 -28.43 -33.94
C LEU A 10 -13.47 -27.57 -32.70
N ARG A 11 -14.18 -28.12 -31.70
CA ARG A 11 -14.47 -27.40 -30.44
C ARG A 11 -13.20 -26.95 -29.73
N ARG A 12 -12.18 -27.81 -29.68
CA ARG A 12 -10.90 -27.46 -29.09
C ARG A 12 -10.24 -26.29 -29.81
N VAL A 13 -10.26 -26.29 -31.14
CA VAL A 13 -9.71 -25.18 -31.94
C VAL A 13 -10.48 -23.89 -31.72
N GLU A 14 -11.82 -23.95 -31.63
CA GLU A 14 -12.65 -22.79 -31.29
C GLU A 14 -12.33 -22.24 -29.91
N ASP A 15 -12.07 -23.11 -28.93
CA ASP A 15 -11.68 -22.71 -27.57
C ASP A 15 -10.31 -22.06 -27.52
N GLU A 16 -9.36 -22.56 -28.30
CA GLU A 16 -8.03 -21.94 -28.42
C GLU A 16 -8.12 -20.56 -29.09
N LEU A 17 -8.97 -20.40 -30.12
CA LEU A 17 -9.26 -19.11 -30.74
C LEU A 17 -9.95 -18.14 -29.78
N LEU A 18 -10.93 -18.60 -29.01
CA LEU A 18 -11.59 -17.82 -27.97
C LEU A 18 -10.59 -17.35 -26.92
N LEU A 19 -9.66 -18.21 -26.50
CA LEU A 19 -8.61 -17.88 -25.54
C LEU A 19 -7.74 -16.75 -26.09
N ASP A 20 -7.35 -16.81 -27.36
CA ASP A 20 -6.57 -15.76 -28.03
C ASP A 20 -7.32 -14.42 -28.05
N VAL A 21 -8.60 -14.43 -28.42
CA VAL A 21 -9.42 -13.22 -28.50
C VAL A 21 -9.62 -12.58 -27.12
N VAL A 22 -9.93 -13.38 -26.09
CA VAL A 22 -10.13 -12.91 -24.72
C VAL A 22 -8.81 -12.40 -24.13
N TRP A 23 -7.72 -13.13 -24.35
CA TRP A 23 -6.39 -12.72 -23.91
C TRP A 23 -5.99 -11.39 -24.55
N GLN A 24 -6.13 -11.25 -25.86
CA GLN A 24 -5.79 -10.00 -26.55
C GLN A 24 -6.63 -8.82 -26.03
N ALA A 25 -7.91 -9.05 -25.71
CA ALA A 25 -8.78 -8.02 -25.16
C ALA A 25 -8.36 -7.55 -23.75
N GLN A 26 -7.90 -8.45 -22.89
CA GLN A 26 -7.50 -8.12 -21.50
C GLN A 26 -6.03 -7.70 -21.38
N ALA A 27 -5.11 -8.48 -21.97
CA ALA A 27 -3.68 -8.24 -21.92
C ALA A 27 -3.22 -7.12 -22.86
N GLY A 28 -4.02 -6.78 -23.89
CA GLY A 28 -3.66 -5.79 -24.90
C GLY A 28 -2.59 -6.25 -25.90
N VAL A 29 -2.18 -7.52 -25.84
CA VAL A 29 -1.16 -8.12 -26.71
C VAL A 29 -1.61 -9.51 -27.20
N PRO A 30 -1.29 -9.91 -28.44
CA PRO A 30 -1.55 -11.26 -28.92
C PRO A 30 -0.87 -12.33 -28.06
N ARG A 31 -1.53 -13.48 -27.87
CA ARG A 31 -1.00 -14.61 -27.07
C ARG A 31 0.36 -15.10 -27.60
N SER A 32 0.51 -15.19 -28.92
CA SER A 32 1.75 -15.60 -29.60
C SER A 32 2.94 -14.66 -29.36
N SER A 33 2.70 -13.43 -28.93
CA SER A 33 3.75 -12.42 -28.65
C SER A 33 4.09 -12.28 -27.17
N SER A 34 3.42 -13.03 -26.28
CA SER A 34 3.63 -12.95 -24.84
C SER A 34 4.25 -14.24 -24.30
N ALA A 35 5.41 -14.14 -23.67
CA ALA A 35 6.02 -15.26 -22.92
C ALA A 35 5.18 -15.67 -21.68
N GLU A 36 4.32 -14.76 -21.22
CA GLU A 36 3.41 -14.97 -20.08
C GLU A 36 2.01 -15.40 -20.52
N ALA A 37 1.81 -15.71 -21.80
CA ALA A 37 0.56 -16.25 -22.29
C ALA A 37 0.14 -17.54 -21.57
N PRO A 38 -1.16 -17.73 -21.30
CA PRO A 38 -1.66 -19.00 -20.78
C PRO A 38 -1.47 -20.11 -21.81
N SER A 39 -1.13 -21.31 -21.33
CA SER A 39 -1.06 -22.50 -22.18
C SER A 39 -2.41 -22.78 -22.85
N GLU A 40 -2.41 -23.48 -23.98
CA GLU A 40 -3.65 -23.91 -24.68
C GLU A 40 -4.64 -24.61 -23.75
N ARG A 41 -4.15 -25.33 -22.73
CA ARG A 41 -5.03 -25.99 -21.74
C ARG A 41 -5.92 -25.05 -20.95
N ALA A 42 -5.62 -23.75 -20.90
CA ALA A 42 -6.51 -22.77 -20.27
C ALA A 42 -7.83 -22.60 -21.03
N SER A 43 -7.88 -22.99 -22.31
CA SER A 43 -9.09 -22.93 -23.13
C SER A 43 -10.23 -23.81 -22.58
N GLY A 44 -9.92 -24.79 -21.72
CA GLY A 44 -10.88 -25.57 -20.95
C GLY A 44 -11.82 -24.74 -20.06
N LEU A 45 -11.53 -23.46 -19.82
CA LEU A 45 -12.45 -22.55 -19.13
C LEU A 45 -13.78 -22.36 -19.89
N PHE A 46 -13.77 -22.46 -21.22
CA PHE A 46 -14.96 -22.26 -22.06
C PHE A 46 -15.89 -23.47 -22.11
N GLU A 47 -15.40 -24.66 -21.76
CA GLU A 47 -16.23 -25.86 -21.65
C GLU A 47 -17.40 -25.65 -20.67
N PHE A 48 -17.12 -25.00 -19.54
CA PHE A 48 -18.12 -24.72 -18.50
C PHE A 48 -19.14 -23.67 -18.91
N LEU A 49 -18.73 -22.67 -19.71
CA LEU A 49 -19.66 -21.65 -20.22
C LEU A 49 -20.70 -22.25 -21.17
N ARG A 50 -20.31 -23.26 -21.94
CA ARG A 50 -21.24 -24.00 -22.83
C ARG A 50 -22.30 -24.82 -22.08
N ALA A 51 -22.22 -24.96 -20.76
CA ALA A 51 -23.28 -25.61 -19.99
C ALA A 51 -24.53 -24.73 -19.81
N SER A 52 -24.46 -23.44 -20.17
CA SER A 52 -25.54 -22.45 -19.96
C SER A 52 -25.92 -21.69 -21.23
N GLU A 53 -27.18 -21.27 -21.38
CA GLU A 53 -27.62 -20.45 -22.52
C GLU A 53 -26.92 -19.08 -22.55
N GLU A 54 -26.73 -18.47 -21.37
CA GLU A 54 -26.00 -17.20 -21.23
C GLU A 54 -24.55 -17.36 -21.74
N GLY A 55 -23.86 -18.41 -21.31
CA GLY A 55 -22.50 -18.69 -21.74
C GLY A 55 -22.37 -18.93 -23.24
N HIS A 56 -23.32 -19.62 -23.88
CA HIS A 56 -23.35 -19.72 -25.35
C HIS A 56 -23.41 -18.34 -26.03
N GLY A 57 -24.25 -17.44 -25.52
CA GLY A 57 -24.37 -16.08 -26.02
C GLY A 57 -23.08 -15.27 -25.87
N LEU A 58 -22.36 -15.44 -24.76
CA LEU A 58 -21.07 -14.79 -24.51
C LEU A 58 -19.97 -15.30 -25.45
N LEU A 59 -19.89 -16.63 -25.63
CA LEU A 59 -18.90 -17.27 -26.51
C LEU A 59 -19.13 -16.89 -27.98
N ALA A 60 -20.38 -16.89 -28.44
CA ALA A 60 -20.73 -16.49 -29.80
C ALA A 60 -20.38 -15.00 -30.08
N GLN A 61 -20.59 -14.12 -29.10
CA GLN A 61 -20.20 -12.71 -29.23
C GLN A 61 -18.68 -12.53 -29.28
N ALA A 62 -17.93 -13.28 -28.48
CA ALA A 62 -16.47 -13.25 -28.50
C ALA A 62 -15.91 -13.74 -29.85
N LEU A 63 -16.42 -14.85 -30.40
CA LEU A 63 -16.06 -15.33 -31.74
C LEU A 63 -16.40 -14.32 -32.85
N ALA A 64 -17.47 -13.56 -32.67
CA ALA A 64 -17.85 -12.46 -33.58
C ALA A 64 -17.02 -11.18 -33.38
N GLY A 65 -15.89 -11.22 -32.65
CA GLY A 65 -15.00 -10.09 -32.43
C GLY A 65 -15.47 -9.11 -31.35
N ARG A 66 -16.44 -9.49 -30.51
CA ARG A 66 -16.95 -8.67 -29.40
C ARG A 66 -16.70 -9.38 -28.05
N PRO A 67 -15.44 -9.45 -27.57
CA PRO A 67 -15.11 -10.17 -26.33
C PRO A 67 -15.51 -9.44 -25.05
N GLY A 68 -15.85 -8.15 -25.11
CA GLY A 68 -16.15 -7.31 -23.94
C GLY A 68 -17.14 -7.95 -22.93
N PRO A 69 -18.30 -8.47 -23.37
CA PRO A 69 -19.24 -9.15 -22.47
C PRO A 69 -18.64 -10.39 -21.79
N LEU A 70 -17.86 -11.20 -22.51
CA LEU A 70 -17.20 -12.38 -21.96
C LEU A 70 -16.10 -12.00 -20.96
N VAL A 71 -15.32 -10.96 -21.26
CA VAL A 71 -14.33 -10.37 -20.34
C VAL A 71 -15.01 -9.87 -19.07
N ALA A 72 -16.10 -9.11 -19.20
CA ALA A 72 -16.86 -8.60 -18.06
C ALA A 72 -17.43 -9.74 -17.21
N TRP A 73 -17.88 -10.84 -17.84
CA TRP A 73 -18.31 -12.03 -17.12
C TRP A 73 -17.15 -12.64 -16.33
N LEU A 74 -15.98 -12.87 -16.95
CA LEU A 74 -14.80 -13.41 -16.25
C LEU A 74 -14.37 -12.50 -15.08
N GLU A 75 -14.52 -11.18 -15.24
CA GLU A 75 -14.21 -10.15 -14.25
C GLU A 75 -15.33 -9.88 -13.24
N SER A 76 -16.49 -10.53 -13.32
CA SER A 76 -17.58 -10.32 -12.34
C SER A 76 -18.13 -11.62 -11.77
N SER A 77 -17.80 -12.74 -12.40
CA SER A 77 -18.21 -14.07 -11.97
C SER A 77 -17.71 -14.31 -10.54
N PRO A 78 -18.62 -14.71 -9.62
CA PRO A 78 -18.23 -15.07 -8.26
C PRO A 78 -17.35 -16.32 -8.30
N VAL A 79 -16.44 -16.48 -7.34
CA VAL A 79 -15.52 -17.64 -7.34
C VAL A 79 -16.27 -18.92 -6.94
N GLU A 80 -17.08 -18.87 -5.90
CA GLU A 80 -18.07 -19.93 -5.63
C GLU A 80 -19.42 -19.61 -6.32
N PRO A 81 -20.16 -20.62 -6.80
CA PRO A 81 -20.00 -22.06 -6.60
C PRO A 81 -19.36 -22.80 -7.79
N HIS A 82 -18.30 -22.25 -8.41
CA HIS A 82 -17.75 -22.85 -9.63
C HIS A 82 -17.17 -24.26 -9.42
N PRO A 83 -17.27 -25.15 -10.43
CA PRO A 83 -16.61 -26.44 -10.38
C PRO A 83 -15.09 -26.32 -10.21
N PRO A 84 -14.42 -27.28 -9.53
CA PRO A 84 -12.98 -27.21 -9.26
C PRO A 84 -12.09 -27.06 -10.50
N ALA A 85 -12.50 -27.69 -11.61
CA ALA A 85 -11.79 -27.56 -12.88
C ALA A 85 -11.84 -26.14 -13.45
N LEU A 86 -12.99 -25.45 -13.33
CA LEU A 86 -13.11 -24.06 -13.74
C LEU A 86 -12.25 -23.14 -12.84
N LEU A 87 -12.28 -23.36 -11.53
CA LEU A 87 -11.43 -22.64 -10.57
C LEU A 87 -9.95 -22.77 -10.92
N HIS A 88 -9.49 -23.98 -11.26
CA HIS A 88 -8.11 -24.21 -11.68
C HIS A 88 -7.76 -23.42 -12.95
N HIS A 89 -8.62 -23.46 -13.98
CA HIS A 89 -8.37 -22.72 -15.23
C HIS A 89 -8.39 -21.20 -15.02
N LEU A 90 -9.35 -20.67 -14.24
CA LEU A 90 -9.40 -19.25 -13.90
C LEU A 90 -8.19 -18.82 -13.07
N GLY A 91 -7.78 -19.64 -12.10
CA GLY A 91 -6.59 -19.42 -11.28
C GLY A 91 -5.34 -19.22 -12.13
N LEU A 92 -5.08 -20.16 -13.05
CA LEU A 92 -3.95 -20.08 -13.98
C LEU A 92 -4.06 -18.91 -14.96
N TYR A 93 -5.25 -18.67 -15.51
CA TYR A 93 -5.50 -17.59 -16.46
C TYR A 93 -5.20 -16.22 -15.84
N PHE A 94 -5.79 -15.95 -14.67
CA PHE A 94 -5.61 -14.67 -13.98
C PHE A 94 -4.20 -14.51 -13.41
N GLU A 95 -3.52 -15.60 -13.05
CA GLU A 95 -2.11 -15.55 -12.66
C GLU A 95 -1.25 -15.00 -13.81
N ARG A 96 -1.45 -15.56 -15.01
CA ARG A 96 -0.75 -15.14 -16.23
C ARG A 96 -1.11 -13.73 -16.67
N LEU A 97 -2.39 -13.37 -16.56
CA LEU A 97 -2.85 -12.01 -16.83
C LEU A 97 -2.25 -11.00 -15.85
N GLY A 98 -2.11 -11.36 -14.57
CA GLY A 98 -1.41 -10.54 -13.58
C GLY A 98 0.01 -10.23 -14.04
N ARG A 99 0.78 -11.27 -14.38
CA ARG A 99 2.18 -11.15 -14.81
C ARG A 99 2.38 -10.25 -16.02
N VAL A 100 1.57 -10.40 -17.07
CA VAL A 100 1.72 -9.59 -18.29
C VAL A 100 1.35 -8.13 -18.06
N LEU A 101 0.43 -7.86 -17.11
CA LEU A 101 -0.06 -6.51 -16.82
C LEU A 101 0.82 -5.76 -15.81
N GLU A 102 1.72 -6.43 -15.07
CA GLU A 102 2.58 -5.80 -14.03
C GLU A 102 3.28 -4.53 -14.53
N ALA A 103 3.81 -4.57 -15.75
CA ALA A 103 4.55 -3.46 -16.34
C ALA A 103 3.67 -2.41 -17.04
N VAL A 104 2.35 -2.65 -17.17
CA VAL A 104 1.45 -1.83 -18.00
C VAL A 104 0.35 -1.18 -17.17
N LYS A 105 -0.31 -1.95 -16.30
CA LYS A 105 -1.49 -1.52 -15.52
C LYS A 105 -1.47 -2.18 -14.14
N VAL A 106 -0.80 -1.55 -13.16
CA VAL A 106 -0.61 -2.06 -11.79
C VAL A 106 -1.93 -2.48 -11.14
N GLU A 107 -2.98 -1.66 -11.25
CA GLU A 107 -4.28 -1.93 -10.63
C GLU A 107 -4.97 -3.15 -11.26
N SER A 108 -4.93 -3.26 -12.59
CA SER A 108 -5.47 -4.42 -13.31
C SER A 108 -4.68 -5.69 -13.02
N ALA A 109 -3.34 -5.59 -12.92
CA ALA A 109 -2.47 -6.69 -12.53
C ALA A 109 -2.77 -7.18 -11.10
N ALA A 110 -2.92 -6.25 -10.15
CA ALA A 110 -3.28 -6.59 -8.77
C ALA A 110 -4.67 -7.24 -8.68
N SER A 111 -5.65 -6.75 -9.43
CA SER A 111 -6.99 -7.35 -9.52
C SER A 111 -6.93 -8.78 -10.08
N ALA A 112 -6.13 -9.01 -11.13
CA ALA A 112 -5.91 -10.34 -11.68
C ALA A 112 -5.24 -11.27 -10.66
N TYR A 113 -4.21 -10.82 -9.94
CA TYR A 113 -3.61 -11.60 -8.86
C TYR A 113 -4.59 -11.93 -7.72
N LEU A 114 -5.43 -10.99 -7.33
CA LEU A 114 -6.47 -11.24 -6.31
C LEU A 114 -7.47 -12.31 -6.76
N ARG A 115 -7.91 -12.27 -8.03
CA ARG A 115 -8.78 -13.29 -8.61
C ARG A 115 -8.11 -14.65 -8.67
N SER A 116 -6.88 -14.68 -9.15
CA SER A 116 -6.07 -15.88 -9.21
C SER A 116 -5.93 -16.53 -7.84
N LEU A 117 -5.55 -15.72 -6.84
CA LEU A 117 -5.45 -16.15 -5.45
C LEU A 117 -6.79 -16.68 -4.95
N ALA A 118 -7.90 -15.95 -5.14
CA ALA A 118 -9.22 -16.40 -4.71
C ALA A 118 -9.61 -17.76 -5.32
N CYS A 119 -9.33 -17.96 -6.62
CA CYS A 119 -9.57 -19.25 -7.28
C CYS A 119 -8.74 -20.37 -6.67
N PHE A 120 -7.45 -20.13 -6.40
CA PHE A 120 -6.58 -21.14 -5.76
C PHE A 120 -6.96 -21.41 -4.30
N LEU A 121 -7.38 -20.38 -3.56
CA LEU A 121 -7.89 -20.52 -2.20
C LEU A 121 -9.13 -21.43 -2.18
N ALA A 122 -10.11 -21.17 -3.05
CA ALA A 122 -11.31 -22.00 -3.19
C ALA A 122 -10.94 -23.43 -3.64
N LEU A 123 -10.04 -23.57 -4.61
CA LEU A 123 -9.55 -24.87 -5.07
C LEU A 123 -8.87 -25.68 -3.96
N GLY A 124 -8.26 -25.02 -2.97
CA GLY A 124 -7.66 -25.66 -1.80
C GLY A 124 -8.66 -26.44 -0.93
N ALA A 125 -9.96 -26.11 -1.00
CA ALA A 125 -11.02 -26.87 -0.35
C ALA A 125 -11.42 -28.13 -1.14
N GLU A 126 -11.08 -28.21 -2.43
CA GLU A 126 -11.49 -29.24 -3.38
C GLU A 126 -10.51 -30.42 -3.43
N ARG A 127 -10.38 -31.12 -2.30
CA ARG A 127 -9.37 -32.17 -2.07
C ARG A 127 -9.37 -33.27 -3.15
N GLU A 128 -10.55 -33.79 -3.48
CA GLU A 128 -10.69 -34.90 -4.44
C GLU A 128 -10.18 -34.50 -5.84
N TYR A 129 -10.44 -33.26 -6.24
CA TYR A 129 -9.96 -32.73 -7.51
C TYR A 129 -8.44 -32.63 -7.53
N LEU A 130 -7.84 -32.05 -6.48
CA LEU A 130 -6.39 -31.88 -6.36
C LEU A 130 -5.66 -33.23 -6.31
N GLU A 131 -6.20 -34.21 -5.58
CA GLU A 131 -5.66 -35.57 -5.58
C GLU A 131 -5.75 -36.24 -6.95
N GLY A 132 -6.89 -36.11 -7.63
CA GLY A 132 -7.08 -36.65 -8.97
C GLY A 132 -6.10 -36.03 -9.97
N LEU A 133 -5.88 -34.72 -9.87
CA LEU A 133 -4.89 -34.01 -10.68
C LEU A 133 -3.46 -34.48 -10.37
N ALA A 134 -3.10 -34.58 -9.10
CA ALA A 134 -1.78 -35.06 -8.67
C ALA A 134 -1.50 -36.49 -9.17
N ARG A 135 -2.48 -37.40 -9.08
CA ARG A 135 -2.37 -38.77 -9.61
C ARG A 135 -2.17 -38.79 -11.13
N ARG A 136 -2.85 -37.91 -11.87
CA ARG A 136 -2.70 -37.79 -13.33
C ARG A 136 -1.34 -37.24 -13.75
N ILE A 137 -0.75 -36.33 -12.96
CA ILE A 137 0.53 -35.68 -13.28
C ILE A 137 1.72 -36.53 -12.80
N LEU A 138 1.69 -36.99 -11.56
CA LEU A 138 2.82 -37.67 -10.90
C LEU A 138 2.78 -39.20 -11.03
N GLY A 139 1.65 -39.77 -11.48
CA GLY A 139 1.49 -41.21 -11.66
C GLY A 139 1.71 -41.99 -10.34
N PRO A 140 2.50 -43.07 -10.34
CA PRO A 140 2.75 -43.89 -9.14
C PRO A 140 3.32 -43.13 -7.93
N GLN A 141 4.01 -42.01 -8.17
CA GLN A 141 4.64 -41.20 -7.11
C GLN A 141 3.62 -40.40 -6.28
N ALA A 142 2.36 -40.29 -6.73
CA ALA A 142 1.31 -39.60 -5.96
C ALA A 142 0.94 -40.29 -4.64
N LYS A 143 1.22 -41.60 -4.48
CA LYS A 143 0.81 -42.38 -3.30
C LYS A 143 1.55 -42.03 -2.01
N SER A 144 2.70 -41.36 -2.09
CA SER A 144 3.51 -40.98 -0.92
C SER A 144 3.20 -39.59 -0.36
N VAL A 145 2.22 -38.88 -0.93
CA VAL A 145 1.91 -37.50 -0.59
C VAL A 145 0.65 -37.47 0.29
N ASP A 146 0.76 -36.89 1.49
CA ASP A 146 -0.40 -36.59 2.34
C ASP A 146 -1.29 -35.54 1.63
N PRO A 147 -2.53 -35.87 1.23
CA PRO A 147 -3.37 -35.01 0.42
C PRO A 147 -3.77 -33.70 1.11
N GLU A 148 -3.99 -33.73 2.42
CA GLU A 148 -4.43 -32.56 3.18
C GLU A 148 -3.27 -31.57 3.32
N ARG A 149 -2.08 -32.08 3.67
CA ARG A 149 -0.87 -31.27 3.67
C ARG A 149 -0.52 -30.76 2.28
N SER A 150 -0.73 -31.55 1.22
CA SER A 150 -0.44 -31.13 -0.15
C SER A 150 -1.37 -30.03 -0.66
N SER A 151 -2.66 -30.10 -0.31
CA SER A 151 -3.64 -29.08 -0.72
C SER A 151 -3.36 -27.74 -0.02
N GLN A 152 -3.11 -27.79 1.29
CA GLN A 152 -2.72 -26.60 2.04
C GLN A 152 -1.36 -26.05 1.58
N ALA A 153 -0.35 -26.91 1.39
CA ALA A 153 0.96 -26.49 0.89
C ALA A 153 0.88 -25.87 -0.52
N PHE A 154 0.02 -26.41 -1.40
CA PHE A 154 -0.22 -25.84 -2.72
C PHE A 154 -0.76 -24.40 -2.61
N VAL A 155 -1.79 -24.17 -1.79
CA VAL A 155 -2.36 -22.84 -1.59
C VAL A 155 -1.34 -21.87 -1.01
N LEU A 156 -0.63 -22.29 0.04
CA LEU A 156 0.41 -21.46 0.65
C LEU A 156 1.54 -21.14 -0.35
N SER A 157 1.90 -22.09 -1.22
CA SER A 157 2.90 -21.84 -2.27
C SER A 157 2.48 -20.74 -3.25
N ARG A 158 1.18 -20.62 -3.56
CA ARG A 158 0.67 -19.53 -4.43
C ARG A 158 0.85 -18.16 -3.75
N ILE A 159 0.64 -18.10 -2.43
CA ILE A 159 0.87 -16.88 -1.65
C ILE A 159 2.37 -16.57 -1.59
N ASP A 160 3.20 -17.59 -1.36
CA ASP A 160 4.66 -17.45 -1.29
C ASP A 160 5.26 -17.00 -2.63
N GLU A 161 4.74 -17.48 -3.77
CA GLU A 161 5.15 -17.00 -5.10
C GLU A 161 4.83 -15.52 -5.33
N LEU A 162 3.67 -15.06 -4.85
CA LEU A 162 3.32 -13.64 -4.87
C LEU A 162 4.24 -12.83 -3.94
N GLY A 163 4.61 -13.40 -2.80
CA GLY A 163 5.63 -12.88 -1.88
C GLY A 163 7.01 -12.73 -2.55
N ALA A 164 7.50 -13.77 -3.19
CA ALA A 164 8.77 -13.75 -3.91
C ALA A 164 8.78 -12.67 -5.01
N ARG A 165 7.64 -12.45 -5.68
CA ARG A 165 7.49 -11.35 -6.65
C ARG A 165 7.57 -9.97 -5.99
N ALA A 166 6.93 -9.79 -4.84
CA ALA A 166 7.07 -8.58 -4.06
C ALA A 166 8.54 -8.35 -3.65
N GLU A 167 9.23 -9.38 -3.18
CA GLU A 167 10.63 -9.30 -2.75
C GLU A 167 11.61 -8.86 -3.85
N LEU A 168 11.29 -9.09 -5.13
CA LEU A 168 12.10 -8.58 -6.25
C LEU A 168 12.22 -7.05 -6.21
N GLY A 169 11.18 -6.33 -5.80
CA GLY A 169 11.22 -4.88 -5.63
C GLY A 169 11.94 -4.46 -4.34
N ALA A 170 11.71 -5.19 -3.25
CA ALA A 170 12.34 -4.91 -1.95
C ALA A 170 13.88 -4.93 -2.04
N ASN A 171 14.41 -5.88 -2.80
CA ASN A 171 15.85 -6.13 -2.96
C ASN A 171 16.51 -5.27 -4.05
N ALA A 172 15.76 -4.41 -4.74
CA ALA A 172 16.31 -3.64 -5.84
C ALA A 172 17.21 -2.49 -5.36
N GLN A 173 18.32 -2.27 -6.06
CA GLN A 173 19.30 -1.22 -5.73
C GLN A 173 18.70 0.19 -5.83
N ALA A 174 19.21 1.14 -5.05
CA ALA A 174 18.80 2.54 -5.16
C ALA A 174 18.96 3.11 -6.59
N GLY A 175 18.11 4.07 -6.94
CA GLY A 175 18.15 4.76 -8.23
C GLY A 175 17.03 4.36 -9.20
N ALA A 176 17.23 4.62 -10.50
CA ALA A 176 16.20 4.42 -11.52
C ALA A 176 15.85 2.94 -11.72
N ALA A 177 16.86 2.05 -11.68
CA ALA A 177 16.66 0.61 -11.79
C ALA A 177 15.87 0.05 -10.58
N GLY A 178 16.15 0.54 -9.37
CA GLY A 178 15.39 0.21 -8.16
C GLY A 178 13.92 0.60 -8.24
N ARG A 179 13.66 1.83 -8.69
CA ARG A 179 12.30 2.32 -8.89
C ARG A 179 11.54 1.46 -9.90
N ALA A 180 12.16 1.11 -11.01
CA ALA A 180 11.54 0.22 -12.00
C ALA A 180 11.20 -1.17 -11.42
N ALA A 181 12.06 -1.73 -10.56
CA ALA A 181 11.81 -3.01 -9.90
C ALA A 181 10.72 -2.92 -8.80
N LEU A 182 10.67 -1.81 -8.04
CA LEU A 182 9.56 -1.53 -7.14
C LEU A 182 8.25 -1.41 -7.93
N ASP A 183 8.23 -0.68 -9.05
CA ASP A 183 7.05 -0.53 -9.89
C ASP A 183 6.60 -1.89 -10.46
N ALA A 184 7.54 -2.72 -10.93
CA ALA A 184 7.25 -4.06 -11.46
C ALA A 184 6.64 -5.01 -10.42
N SER A 185 7.02 -4.87 -9.14
CA SER A 185 6.51 -5.70 -8.04
C SER A 185 5.32 -5.10 -7.30
N LYS A 186 4.94 -3.86 -7.61
CA LYS A 186 3.88 -3.12 -6.93
C LYS A 186 2.54 -3.83 -6.99
N ALA A 187 2.21 -4.43 -8.14
CA ALA A 187 0.96 -5.18 -8.30
C ALA A 187 0.86 -6.37 -7.33
N ALA A 188 1.96 -7.09 -7.12
CA ALA A 188 2.03 -8.20 -6.17
C ALA A 188 1.83 -7.70 -4.73
N MET A 189 2.46 -6.58 -4.35
CA MET A 189 2.25 -5.99 -3.03
C MET A 189 0.83 -5.49 -2.79
N VAL A 190 0.21 -4.86 -3.79
CA VAL A 190 -1.20 -4.44 -3.69
C VAL A 190 -2.10 -5.66 -3.51
N ALA A 191 -1.85 -6.74 -4.24
CA ALA A 191 -2.61 -7.99 -4.09
C ALA A 191 -2.41 -8.64 -2.72
N LEU A 192 -1.18 -8.66 -2.17
CA LEU A 192 -0.91 -9.13 -0.80
C LEU A 192 -1.62 -8.26 0.25
N ALA A 193 -1.54 -6.92 0.12
CA ALA A 193 -2.21 -5.98 1.02
C ALA A 193 -3.75 -6.12 1.00
N GLN A 194 -4.29 -6.55 -0.14
CA GLN A 194 -5.72 -6.81 -0.32
C GLN A 194 -6.10 -8.29 -0.19
N GLY A 195 -5.19 -9.14 0.30
CA GLY A 195 -5.38 -10.61 0.32
C GLY A 195 -6.63 -11.08 1.06
N GLU A 196 -7.08 -10.34 2.09
CA GLU A 196 -8.35 -10.62 2.76
C GLU A 196 -9.57 -10.55 1.81
N ARG A 197 -9.52 -9.71 0.77
CA ARG A 197 -10.55 -9.67 -0.27
C ARG A 197 -10.56 -10.97 -1.07
N ALA A 198 -9.39 -11.53 -1.38
CA ALA A 198 -9.31 -12.83 -2.07
C ALA A 198 -9.88 -13.95 -1.19
N VAL A 199 -9.61 -13.93 0.12
CA VAL A 199 -10.21 -14.88 1.07
C VAL A 199 -11.73 -14.74 1.14
N ALA A 200 -12.24 -13.50 1.14
CA ALA A 200 -13.68 -13.24 1.11
C ALA A 200 -14.33 -13.71 -0.20
N MET A 201 -13.67 -13.48 -1.34
CA MET A 201 -14.13 -13.95 -2.66
C MET A 201 -14.19 -15.47 -2.74
N ALA A 202 -13.22 -16.16 -2.13
CA ALA A 202 -13.15 -17.61 -2.07
C ALA A 202 -14.16 -18.24 -1.10
N ALA A 203 -14.91 -17.43 -0.32
CA ALA A 203 -15.94 -17.88 0.61
C ALA A 203 -15.51 -18.99 1.60
N LEU A 204 -14.23 -19.01 1.97
CA LEU A 204 -13.66 -20.05 2.84
C LEU A 204 -14.30 -20.09 4.24
N PRO A 205 -14.55 -21.28 4.81
CA PRO A 205 -14.99 -21.42 6.19
C PRO A 205 -13.98 -20.85 7.20
N ALA A 206 -14.47 -20.35 8.34
CA ALA A 206 -13.67 -19.67 9.35
C ALA A 206 -12.40 -20.43 9.81
N PRO A 207 -12.41 -21.77 10.02
CA PRO A 207 -11.21 -22.51 10.42
C PRO A 207 -10.06 -22.45 9.42
N TYR A 208 -10.35 -22.28 8.13
CA TYR A 208 -9.35 -22.20 7.06
C TYR A 208 -8.91 -20.75 6.78
N ARG A 209 -9.80 -19.78 7.01
CA ARG A 209 -9.53 -18.35 6.80
C ARG A 209 -8.38 -17.83 7.65
N GLU A 210 -8.39 -18.09 8.95
CA GLU A 210 -7.45 -17.47 9.89
C GLU A 210 -5.98 -17.85 9.63
N PRO A 211 -5.61 -19.12 9.40
CA PRO A 211 -4.25 -19.47 8.98
C PRO A 211 -3.79 -18.78 7.69
N ILE A 212 -4.68 -18.66 6.70
CA ILE A 212 -4.38 -18.04 5.41
C ILE A 212 -4.15 -16.53 5.55
N VAL A 213 -5.02 -15.83 6.29
CA VAL A 213 -4.88 -14.40 6.56
C VAL A 213 -3.58 -14.10 7.31
N ARG A 214 -3.24 -14.92 8.30
CA ARG A 214 -1.95 -14.81 9.01
C ARG A 214 -0.77 -15.04 8.08
N HIS A 215 -0.84 -16.03 7.18
CA HIS A 215 0.23 -16.29 6.22
C HIS A 215 0.40 -15.15 5.20
N LEU A 216 -0.70 -14.62 4.65
CA LEU A 216 -0.68 -13.42 3.79
C LEU A 216 -0.03 -12.23 4.49
N SER A 217 -0.42 -11.98 5.74
CA SER A 217 0.13 -10.90 6.55
C SER A 217 1.63 -11.09 6.79
N ARG A 218 2.06 -12.32 7.11
CA ARG A 218 3.49 -12.66 7.31
C ARG A 218 4.31 -12.48 6.04
N VAL A 219 3.82 -12.94 4.89
CA VAL A 219 4.51 -12.80 3.61
C VAL A 219 4.65 -11.32 3.21
N ARG A 220 3.58 -10.53 3.37
CA ARG A 220 3.62 -9.08 3.15
C ARG A 220 4.61 -8.39 4.08
N ALA A 221 4.57 -8.70 5.38
CA ALA A 221 5.47 -8.13 6.37
C ALA A 221 6.93 -8.45 6.04
N GLY A 222 7.25 -9.71 5.69
CA GLY A 222 8.62 -10.09 5.30
C GLY A 222 9.17 -9.31 4.10
N ALA A 223 8.32 -9.01 3.10
CA ALA A 223 8.72 -8.18 1.97
C ALA A 223 8.96 -6.71 2.37
N VAL A 224 8.14 -6.14 3.26
CA VAL A 224 8.33 -4.80 3.81
C VAL A 224 9.61 -4.73 4.65
N ASP A 225 9.80 -5.69 5.56
CA ASP A 225 10.97 -5.79 6.43
C ASP A 225 12.26 -5.88 5.62
N SER A 226 12.27 -6.66 4.53
CA SER A 226 13.43 -6.76 3.63
C SER A 226 13.78 -5.40 2.98
N ALA A 227 12.76 -4.65 2.54
CA ALA A 227 12.96 -3.32 1.97
C ALA A 227 13.49 -2.31 3.00
N LEU A 228 12.97 -2.35 4.23
CA LEU A 228 13.39 -1.48 5.33
C LEU A 228 14.78 -1.84 5.87
N GLN A 229 15.13 -3.11 5.91
CA GLN A 229 16.45 -3.60 6.30
C GLN A 229 17.53 -3.03 5.38
N ARG A 230 17.30 -3.02 4.06
CA ARG A 230 18.22 -2.40 3.09
C ARG A 230 18.41 -0.90 3.38
N LEU A 231 17.32 -0.16 3.59
CA LEU A 231 17.42 1.27 3.93
C LEU A 231 18.15 1.50 5.25
N THR A 232 17.97 0.60 6.22
CA THR A 232 18.69 0.63 7.50
C THR A 232 20.19 0.47 7.27
N GLU A 233 20.61 -0.55 6.52
CA GLU A 233 22.02 -0.80 6.22
C GLU A 233 22.68 0.36 5.44
N GLU A 234 21.95 0.95 4.49
CA GLU A 234 22.41 2.13 3.75
C GLU A 234 22.57 3.35 4.66
N LEU A 235 21.60 3.62 5.54
CA LEU A 235 21.65 4.72 6.50
C LEU A 235 22.75 4.54 7.55
N ASP A 236 22.89 3.35 8.10
CA ASP A 236 23.89 3.03 9.12
C ASP A 236 25.30 3.13 8.50
N THR A 237 25.48 2.65 7.26
CA THR A 237 26.73 2.81 6.51
C THR A 237 27.03 4.29 6.22
N ALA A 238 26.04 5.06 5.78
CA ALA A 238 26.20 6.50 5.52
C ALA A 238 26.58 7.25 6.80
N THR A 239 25.94 6.91 7.93
CA THR A 239 26.22 7.51 9.24
C THR A 239 27.64 7.15 9.71
N ALA A 240 28.02 5.88 9.63
CA ALA A 240 29.36 5.41 10.01
C ALA A 240 30.48 6.08 9.17
N ARG A 241 30.18 6.44 7.92
CA ARG A 241 31.11 7.15 7.02
C ARG A 241 31.05 8.68 7.16
N ASN A 242 30.29 9.21 8.12
CA ASN A 242 30.04 10.66 8.27
C ASN A 242 29.58 11.30 6.97
N ALA A 243 28.69 10.62 6.22
CA ALA A 243 28.13 11.16 5.00
C ALA A 243 27.36 12.46 5.26
N SER A 244 27.31 13.32 4.24
CA SER A 244 26.59 14.59 4.33
C SER A 244 25.10 14.38 4.68
N ALA A 245 24.47 15.42 5.24
CA ALA A 245 23.03 15.43 5.50
C ALA A 245 22.24 15.16 4.20
N GLU A 246 22.68 15.69 3.06
CA GLU A 246 22.10 15.45 1.74
C GLU A 246 22.15 13.97 1.34
N ALA A 247 23.27 13.28 1.56
CA ALA A 247 23.38 11.86 1.26
C ALA A 247 22.44 11.01 2.14
N ARG A 248 22.38 11.28 3.45
CA ARG A 248 21.44 10.61 4.37
C ARG A 248 19.99 10.91 4.02
N PHE A 249 19.69 12.14 3.63
CA PHE A 249 18.37 12.56 3.13
C PHE A 249 17.93 11.75 1.90
N HIS A 250 18.81 11.58 0.90
CA HIS A 250 18.47 10.80 -0.29
C HIS A 250 18.14 9.34 0.01
N ILE A 251 18.78 8.74 1.01
CA ILE A 251 18.44 7.38 1.45
C ILE A 251 17.06 7.36 2.13
N LEU A 252 16.77 8.34 3.01
CA LEU A 252 15.46 8.47 3.66
C LEU A 252 14.31 8.69 2.65
N LEU A 253 14.55 9.39 1.54
CA LEU A 253 13.55 9.51 0.46
C LEU A 253 13.18 8.15 -0.16
N GLY A 254 14.07 7.16 -0.09
CA GLY A 254 13.75 5.78 -0.45
C GLY A 254 12.57 5.23 0.33
N ALA A 255 12.40 5.61 1.60
CA ALA A 255 11.28 5.17 2.44
C ALA A 255 9.92 5.66 1.90
N VAL A 256 9.85 6.83 1.25
CA VAL A 256 8.61 7.30 0.60
C VAL A 256 8.21 6.39 -0.57
N SER A 257 9.20 5.92 -1.34
CA SER A 257 8.96 4.97 -2.43
C SER A 257 8.50 3.61 -1.89
N VAL A 258 9.15 3.13 -0.82
CA VAL A 258 8.76 1.88 -0.13
C VAL A 258 7.36 2.02 0.48
N TRP A 259 7.00 3.18 1.04
CA TRP A 259 5.67 3.43 1.59
C TRP A 259 4.59 3.36 0.51
N ALA A 260 4.80 4.00 -0.63
CA ALA A 260 3.85 3.93 -1.75
C ALA A 260 3.76 2.52 -2.38
N TRP A 261 4.89 1.79 -2.42
CA TRP A 261 4.95 0.42 -2.94
C TRP A 261 4.27 -0.60 -2.01
N SER A 262 4.48 -0.48 -0.70
CA SER A 262 3.91 -1.36 0.34
C SER A 262 2.41 -1.15 0.59
N TYR A 263 1.77 -0.35 -0.26
CA TYR A 263 0.38 0.07 -0.13
C TYR A 263 0.12 0.83 1.17
N TYR A 264 1.00 1.80 1.45
CA TYR A 264 0.94 2.69 2.61
C TYR A 264 1.02 1.93 3.93
N ASP A 265 2.04 1.07 4.08
CA ASP A 265 2.19 0.29 5.31
C ASP A 265 2.64 1.17 6.50
N GLU A 266 2.00 0.97 7.65
CA GLU A 266 2.25 1.74 8.89
C GLU A 266 3.69 1.54 9.39
N THR A 267 4.27 0.35 9.20
CA THR A 267 5.65 0.06 9.60
C THR A 267 6.66 0.95 8.88
N VAL A 268 6.36 1.32 7.63
CA VAL A 268 7.21 2.22 6.85
C VAL A 268 7.05 3.67 7.32
N GLU A 269 5.84 4.06 7.73
CA GLU A 269 5.56 5.37 8.32
C GLU A 269 6.38 5.56 9.60
N THR A 270 6.31 4.61 10.53
CA THR A 270 7.07 4.66 11.79
C THR A 270 8.57 4.64 11.54
N PHE A 271 9.06 3.71 10.70
CA PHE A 271 10.47 3.61 10.34
C PHE A 271 11.02 4.94 9.78
N ALA A 272 10.34 5.53 8.80
CA ALA A 272 10.83 6.73 8.14
C ALA A 272 10.93 7.91 9.11
N LEU A 273 9.94 8.07 9.98
CA LEU A 273 9.92 9.17 10.95
C LEU A 273 10.96 8.96 12.05
N GLU A 274 11.12 7.74 12.58
CA GLU A 274 12.15 7.43 13.57
C GLU A 274 13.55 7.70 13.04
N ARG A 275 13.82 7.31 11.79
CA ARG A 275 15.12 7.51 11.15
C ARG A 275 15.36 8.95 10.71
N ALA A 276 14.31 9.71 10.41
CA ALA A 276 14.42 11.11 10.03
C ALA A 276 14.63 12.05 11.22
N GLU A 277 14.11 11.72 12.41
CA GLU A 277 14.16 12.61 13.58
C GLU A 277 15.58 13.04 13.98
N PRO A 278 16.59 12.16 14.12
CA PRO A 278 17.94 12.57 14.49
C PRO A 278 18.56 13.57 13.50
N LEU A 279 18.35 13.34 12.20
CA LEU A 279 18.81 14.23 11.13
C LEU A 279 18.07 15.57 11.18
N ALA A 280 16.77 15.55 11.44
CA ALA A 280 15.94 16.75 11.59
C ALA A 280 16.45 17.65 12.71
N TRP A 281 16.77 17.06 13.87
CA TRP A 281 17.35 17.79 15.00
C TRP A 281 18.75 18.32 14.72
N GLU A 282 19.58 17.58 13.98
CA GLU A 282 20.88 18.04 13.50
C GLU A 282 20.73 19.30 12.63
N LEU A 283 19.87 19.23 11.60
CA LEU A 283 19.59 20.34 10.68
C LEU A 283 19.01 21.56 11.41
N ARG A 284 18.05 21.33 12.33
CA ARG A 284 17.44 22.38 13.14
C ARG A 284 18.47 23.09 14.03
N ARG A 285 19.33 22.35 14.73
CA ARG A 285 20.40 22.93 15.56
C ARG A 285 21.42 23.72 14.74
N ALA A 286 21.74 23.24 13.54
CA ALA A 286 22.59 23.93 12.58
C ALA A 286 21.90 25.12 11.88
N LYS A 287 20.60 25.36 12.14
CA LYS A 287 19.76 26.36 11.46
C LYS A 287 19.74 26.18 9.93
N ASN A 288 19.91 24.95 9.46
CA ASN A 288 19.83 24.61 8.03
C ASN A 288 18.37 24.35 7.63
N TRP A 289 17.59 25.43 7.57
CA TRP A 289 16.14 25.37 7.28
C TRP A 289 15.82 24.87 5.88
N LYS A 290 16.71 25.12 4.91
CA LYS A 290 16.54 24.68 3.52
C LYS A 290 16.46 23.15 3.44
N ASP A 291 17.41 22.47 4.05
CA ASP A 291 17.48 21.00 3.98
C ASP A 291 16.44 20.35 4.90
N LEU A 292 16.13 20.97 6.06
CA LEU A 292 15.03 20.53 6.91
C LEU A 292 13.69 20.56 6.15
N ARG A 293 13.44 21.65 5.42
CA ARG A 293 12.26 21.79 4.57
C ARG A 293 12.26 20.77 3.43
N ALA A 294 13.39 20.57 2.75
CA ALA A 294 13.50 19.57 1.69
C ALA A 294 13.15 18.16 2.21
N LEU A 295 13.58 17.82 3.42
CA LEU A 295 13.25 16.56 4.09
C LEU A 295 11.76 16.44 4.43
N TYR A 296 11.22 17.36 5.23
CA TYR A 296 9.87 17.21 5.79
C TYR A 296 8.76 17.50 4.79
N VAL A 297 9.00 18.26 3.72
CA VAL A 297 8.03 18.37 2.62
C VAL A 297 7.77 17.00 1.98
N GLN A 298 8.80 16.17 1.81
CA GLN A 298 8.67 14.85 1.22
C GLN A 298 8.09 13.82 2.19
N LEU A 299 8.35 13.97 3.49
CA LEU A 299 7.80 13.11 4.55
C LEU A 299 6.39 13.51 5.01
N ARG A 300 5.88 14.67 4.57
CA ARG A 300 4.55 15.18 4.96
C ARG A 300 3.43 14.13 4.81
N PRO A 301 3.33 13.34 3.72
CA PRO A 301 2.28 12.33 3.59
C PRO A 301 2.35 11.24 4.67
N LEU A 302 3.55 10.84 5.09
CA LEU A 302 3.77 9.82 6.13
C LEU A 302 3.35 10.35 7.50
N VAL A 303 3.73 11.60 7.83
CA VAL A 303 3.28 12.27 9.07
C VAL A 303 1.75 12.35 9.12
N GLN A 304 1.13 12.80 8.04
CA GLN A 304 -0.33 12.98 7.96
C GLN A 304 -1.09 11.67 8.04
N THR A 305 -0.60 10.61 7.40
CA THR A 305 -1.25 9.30 7.40
C THR A 305 -1.13 8.65 8.77
N LEU A 306 0.06 8.66 9.39
CA LEU A 306 0.26 8.11 10.73
C LEU A 306 -0.61 8.85 11.77
N ALA A 307 -0.66 10.18 11.71
CA ALA A 307 -1.55 10.98 12.54
C ALA A 307 -3.02 10.58 12.37
N SER A 308 -3.47 10.42 11.12
CA SER A 308 -4.86 10.04 10.84
C SER A 308 -5.19 8.63 11.36
N ARG A 309 -4.23 7.70 11.34
CA ARG A 309 -4.39 6.36 11.96
C ARG A 309 -4.58 6.46 13.47
N ILE A 310 -3.79 7.30 14.15
CA ILE A 310 -3.83 7.48 15.61
C ILE A 310 -5.12 8.20 16.03
N GLU A 311 -5.55 9.19 15.25
CA GLU A 311 -6.83 9.89 15.44
C GLU A 311 -8.02 8.91 15.32
N ALA A 312 -7.97 7.98 14.35
CA ALA A 312 -9.00 6.96 14.14
C ALA A 312 -8.94 5.80 15.17
N ASP A 313 -7.75 5.41 15.60
CA ASP A 313 -7.52 4.32 16.54
C ASP A 313 -6.52 4.72 17.64
N ARG A 314 -7.08 5.06 18.81
CA ARG A 314 -6.29 5.50 19.97
C ARG A 314 -5.42 4.41 20.58
N SER A 315 -5.58 3.14 20.22
CA SER A 315 -4.68 2.09 20.69
C SER A 315 -3.24 2.27 20.17
N LYS A 316 -3.07 3.05 19.10
CA LYS A 316 -1.77 3.38 18.46
C LYS A 316 -0.98 4.49 19.16
N VAL A 317 -1.30 4.78 20.42
CA VAL A 317 -0.68 5.85 21.22
C VAL A 317 0.85 5.73 21.32
N ALA A 318 1.41 4.52 21.15
CA ALA A 318 2.86 4.30 21.11
C ALA A 318 3.58 5.17 20.07
N TRP A 319 2.91 5.51 18.95
CA TRP A 319 3.48 6.31 17.86
C TRP A 319 3.07 7.79 17.90
N ALA A 320 2.26 8.20 18.90
CA ALA A 320 1.72 9.55 18.98
C ALA A 320 2.79 10.62 19.13
N ALA A 321 3.82 10.37 19.95
CA ALA A 321 4.92 11.30 20.14
C ALA A 321 5.70 11.51 18.83
N LEU A 322 5.97 10.43 18.09
CA LEU A 322 6.68 10.47 16.81
C LEU A 322 5.91 11.28 15.75
N ALA A 323 4.62 11.00 15.59
CA ALA A 323 3.76 11.75 14.66
C ALA A 323 3.67 13.24 15.05
N ALA A 324 3.52 13.55 16.34
CA ALA A 324 3.48 14.92 16.84
C ALA A 324 4.81 15.67 16.60
N GLN A 325 5.95 15.00 16.80
CA GLN A 325 7.26 15.58 16.50
C GLN A 325 7.43 15.85 15.00
N GLY A 326 6.90 14.99 14.14
CA GLY A 326 6.85 15.23 12.69
C GLY A 326 6.10 16.52 12.33
N PHE A 327 4.96 16.80 13.00
CA PHE A 327 4.25 18.07 12.83
C PHE A 327 5.03 19.29 13.34
N VAL A 328 5.80 19.16 14.43
CA VAL A 328 6.68 20.23 14.91
C VAL A 328 7.70 20.61 13.84
N PHE A 329 8.34 19.63 13.21
CA PHE A 329 9.27 19.91 12.11
C PHE A 329 8.58 20.49 10.87
N LEU A 330 7.38 20.02 10.53
CA LEU A 330 6.59 20.62 9.45
C LEU A 330 6.24 22.09 9.75
N ALA A 331 5.94 22.44 11.00
CA ALA A 331 5.68 23.81 11.41
C ALA A 331 6.94 24.67 11.24
N ASP A 332 8.11 24.20 11.70
CA ASP A 332 9.39 24.88 11.47
C ASP A 332 9.71 25.10 9.97
N CYS A 333 9.16 24.24 9.09
CA CYS A 333 9.36 24.35 7.65
C CYS A 333 8.40 25.31 6.95
N SER A 334 7.25 25.64 7.54
CA SER A 334 6.25 26.54 6.95
C SER A 334 6.68 28.00 7.07
N GLU A 335 6.32 28.81 6.07
CA GLU A 335 6.54 30.26 6.04
C GLU A 335 5.33 31.05 6.54
N VAL A 336 4.20 30.38 6.75
CA VAL A 336 2.92 31.01 7.06
C VAL A 336 2.53 30.72 8.50
N LEU A 337 2.48 31.76 9.35
CA LEU A 337 2.22 31.63 10.78
C LEU A 337 0.92 30.88 11.10
N SER A 338 -0.15 31.08 10.32
CA SER A 338 -1.40 30.34 10.51
C SER A 338 -1.27 28.84 10.22
N GLU A 339 -0.46 28.45 9.23
CA GLU A 339 -0.16 27.03 8.98
C GLU A 339 0.73 26.45 10.10
N GLN A 340 1.71 27.22 10.59
CA GLN A 340 2.54 26.82 11.72
C GLN A 340 1.70 26.50 12.97
N ILE A 341 0.74 27.39 13.30
CA ILE A 341 -0.22 27.17 14.39
C ILE A 341 -1.04 25.91 14.14
N LEU A 342 -1.65 25.76 12.96
CA LEU A 342 -2.48 24.60 12.61
C LEU A 342 -1.73 23.26 12.76
N LEU A 343 -0.48 23.21 12.30
CA LEU A 343 0.36 22.01 12.38
C LEU A 343 0.66 21.65 13.84
N CYS A 344 1.01 22.63 14.68
CA CYS A 344 1.24 22.38 16.10
C CYS A 344 -0.04 22.04 16.87
N GLU A 345 -1.18 22.62 16.49
CA GLU A 345 -2.48 22.24 17.06
C GLU A 345 -2.80 20.77 16.77
N ARG A 346 -2.61 20.34 15.52
CA ARG A 346 -2.79 18.93 15.15
C ARG A 346 -1.79 18.01 15.88
N ALA A 347 -0.56 18.45 16.08
CA ALA A 347 0.41 17.73 16.91
C ALA A 347 -0.11 17.45 18.33
N LEU A 348 -0.78 18.43 18.95
CA LEU A 348 -1.39 18.29 20.28
C LEU A 348 -2.72 17.52 20.26
N VAL A 349 -3.44 17.47 19.14
CA VAL A 349 -4.57 16.54 18.98
C VAL A 349 -4.08 15.09 19.01
N VAL A 350 -2.99 14.80 18.29
CA VAL A 350 -2.38 13.47 18.23
C VAL A 350 -1.70 13.10 19.55
N CYS A 351 -0.92 14.01 20.13
CA CYS A 351 -0.19 13.81 21.38
C CYS A 351 -0.36 15.03 22.32
N PRO A 352 -1.40 15.04 23.19
CA PRO A 352 -1.76 16.19 24.02
C PRO A 352 -0.66 16.69 24.95
N ASN A 353 0.28 15.82 25.33
CA ASN A 353 1.37 16.14 26.25
C ASN A 353 2.73 16.27 25.58
N HIS A 354 2.77 16.42 24.25
CA HIS A 354 4.03 16.53 23.53
C HIS A 354 4.76 17.86 23.87
N PRO A 355 5.92 17.81 24.53
CA PRO A 355 6.55 19.01 25.11
C PRO A 355 6.96 20.02 24.04
N ASN A 356 7.62 19.57 22.98
CA ASN A 356 8.07 20.46 21.91
C ASN A 356 6.90 21.12 21.17
N ALA A 357 5.78 20.41 21.01
CA ALA A 357 4.61 20.97 20.34
C ALA A 357 3.95 22.06 21.21
N LYS A 358 3.89 21.86 22.54
CA LYS A 358 3.39 22.89 23.47
C LYS A 358 4.24 24.15 23.42
N SER A 359 5.57 24.02 23.58
CA SER A 359 6.47 25.17 23.57
C SER A 359 6.46 25.93 22.24
N VAL A 360 6.51 25.21 21.11
CA VAL A 360 6.50 25.84 19.79
C VAL A 360 5.15 26.50 19.51
N LEU A 361 4.02 25.87 19.89
CA LEU A 361 2.70 26.49 19.73
C LEU A 361 2.53 27.74 20.60
N ALA A 362 3.01 27.71 21.84
CA ALA A 362 3.00 28.88 22.71
C ALA A 362 3.74 30.06 22.08
N TRP A 363 4.92 29.79 21.47
CA TRP A 363 5.69 30.80 20.76
C TRP A 363 4.96 31.38 19.53
N TYR A 364 4.32 30.53 18.71
CA TYR A 364 3.56 30.98 17.54
C TYR A 364 2.33 31.79 17.92
N LEU A 365 1.56 31.34 18.92
CA LEU A 365 0.40 32.06 19.45
C LEU A 365 0.80 33.43 20.00
N ALA A 366 1.89 33.49 20.78
CA ALA A 366 2.40 34.76 21.29
C ALA A 366 2.87 35.69 20.16
N THR A 367 3.43 35.13 19.08
CA THR A 367 3.84 35.89 17.91
C THR A 367 2.65 36.45 17.13
N ASP A 368 1.59 35.67 16.91
CA ASP A 368 0.34 36.12 16.27
C ASP A 368 -0.29 37.26 17.07
N ALA A 369 -0.45 37.08 18.38
CA ALA A 369 -0.97 38.11 19.28
C ALA A 369 -0.16 39.40 19.25
N LEU A 370 1.19 39.31 19.26
CA LEU A 370 2.06 40.49 19.15
C LEU A 370 1.90 41.18 17.79
N GLN A 371 1.84 40.44 16.68
CA GLN A 371 1.62 41.03 15.35
C GLN A 371 0.27 41.75 15.26
N ARG A 372 -0.79 41.21 15.87
CA ARG A 372 -2.11 41.86 15.96
C ARG A 372 -2.09 43.13 16.82
N LEU A 373 -1.29 43.16 17.89
CA LEU A 373 -1.10 44.37 18.70
C LEU A 373 -0.33 45.46 17.94
N GLU A 374 0.61 45.06 17.08
CA GLU A 374 1.48 45.97 16.31
C GLU A 374 0.78 46.52 15.05
N SER A 375 -0.19 45.80 14.48
CA SER A 375 -0.85 46.17 13.22
C SER A 375 -1.95 47.22 13.31
N GLY A 376 -2.31 47.69 14.52
CA GLY A 376 -3.27 48.80 14.70
C GLY A 376 -3.77 48.97 16.13
N PHE A 377 -4.77 49.84 16.34
CA PHE A 377 -5.49 49.95 17.60
C PHE A 377 -6.57 48.86 17.66
N PRO A 378 -6.36 47.74 18.38
CA PRO A 378 -7.36 46.69 18.47
C PRO A 378 -8.65 47.24 19.10
N THR A 379 -9.80 46.84 18.54
CA THR A 379 -11.11 47.05 19.17
C THR A 379 -11.17 46.32 20.52
N ALA A 380 -12.18 46.61 21.35
CA ALA A 380 -12.39 45.88 22.60
C ALA A 380 -12.48 44.35 22.36
N ALA A 381 -13.23 43.92 21.35
CA ALA A 381 -13.32 42.51 20.97
C ALA A 381 -11.97 41.94 20.50
N GLY A 382 -11.17 42.71 19.74
CA GLY A 382 -9.83 42.29 19.33
C GLY A 382 -8.86 42.15 20.50
N LEU A 383 -8.98 42.99 21.53
CA LEU A 383 -8.21 42.83 22.77
C LEU A 383 -8.61 41.57 23.55
N ASP A 384 -9.91 41.27 23.63
CA ASP A 384 -10.40 40.05 24.28
C ASP A 384 -9.87 38.79 23.58
N GLU A 385 -9.85 38.77 22.24
CA GLU A 385 -9.24 37.68 21.47
C GLU A 385 -7.74 37.53 21.76
N ILE A 386 -7.00 38.64 21.82
CA ILE A 386 -5.57 38.63 22.13
C ILE A 386 -5.32 38.12 23.57
N HIS A 387 -6.16 38.51 24.53
CA HIS A 387 -6.11 37.97 25.89
C HIS A 387 -6.38 36.48 25.95
N ALA A 388 -7.35 35.98 25.16
CA ALA A 388 -7.61 34.55 25.05
C ALA A 388 -6.42 33.78 24.45
N ILE A 389 -5.78 34.33 23.40
CA ILE A 389 -4.56 33.76 22.81
C ILE A 389 -3.42 33.74 23.83
N TYR A 390 -3.21 34.84 24.56
CA TYR A 390 -2.20 34.91 25.64
C TYR A 390 -2.44 33.87 26.73
N ALA A 391 -3.68 33.75 27.23
CA ALA A 391 -4.03 32.78 28.26
C ALA A 391 -3.72 31.34 27.81
N ARG A 392 -4.03 31.02 26.56
CA ARG A 392 -3.73 29.72 25.95
C ARG A 392 -2.23 29.48 25.82
N ALA A 393 -1.47 30.45 25.30
CA ALA A 393 -0.02 30.35 25.16
C ALA A 393 0.67 30.17 26.52
N LYS A 394 0.26 30.95 27.53
CA LYS A 394 0.77 30.86 28.91
C LYS A 394 0.47 29.51 29.56
N ALA A 395 -0.69 28.92 29.30
CA ALA A 395 -1.03 27.60 29.83
C ALA A 395 -0.16 26.48 29.22
N MET A 396 0.36 26.68 28.02
CA MET A 396 1.23 25.71 27.33
C MET A 396 2.70 25.85 27.75
N ASP A 397 3.22 27.07 27.75
CA ASP A 397 4.60 27.37 28.16
C ASP A 397 4.67 28.77 28.80
N PRO A 398 4.57 28.87 30.13
CA PRO A 398 4.61 30.16 30.82
C PRO A 398 6.01 30.79 30.82
N ASP A 399 7.06 30.01 30.56
CA ASP A 399 8.43 30.45 30.67
C ASP A 399 9.05 30.93 29.36
N ASP A 400 8.38 30.66 28.23
CA ASP A 400 8.77 31.13 26.91
C ASP A 400 8.94 32.66 26.87
N ALA A 401 10.05 33.11 26.27
CA ALA A 401 10.43 34.51 26.23
C ALA A 401 9.43 35.37 25.42
N ARG A 402 8.80 34.81 24.39
CA ARG A 402 7.80 35.49 23.56
C ARG A 402 6.49 35.66 24.33
N VAL A 403 6.08 34.66 25.10
CA VAL A 403 4.92 34.71 25.99
C VAL A 403 5.13 35.78 27.07
N LYS A 404 6.31 35.84 27.69
CA LYS A 404 6.69 36.89 28.66
C LYS A 404 6.62 38.29 28.04
N LYS A 405 7.17 38.47 26.83
CA LYS A 405 7.10 39.73 26.08
C LYS A 405 5.65 40.15 25.77
N LEU A 406 4.77 39.21 25.43
CA LEU A 406 3.34 39.50 25.22
C LEU A 406 2.67 39.95 26.52
N ALA A 407 2.99 39.32 27.65
CA ALA A 407 2.48 39.73 28.96
C ALA A 407 2.85 41.19 29.30
N GLU A 408 4.12 41.55 29.08
CA GLU A 408 4.60 42.92 29.27
C GLU A 408 3.82 43.91 28.40
N ARG A 409 3.62 43.59 27.11
CA ARG A 409 2.87 44.44 26.18
C ARG A 409 1.40 44.63 26.56
N LEU A 410 0.76 43.59 27.08
CA LEU A 410 -0.63 43.67 27.55
C LEU A 410 -0.76 44.45 28.87
N SER A 411 0.31 44.56 29.65
CA SER A 411 0.32 45.32 30.92
C SER A 411 0.54 46.83 30.74
N LEU A 412 0.97 47.29 29.57
CA LEU A 412 1.21 48.71 29.30
C LEU A 412 -0.11 49.46 29.01
N PRO A 413 -0.31 50.67 29.58
CA PRO A 413 -1.49 51.48 29.30
C PRO A 413 -1.54 51.90 27.82
N PRO A 414 -2.74 52.07 27.24
CA PRO A 414 -2.92 52.30 25.80
C PRO A 414 -2.25 53.56 25.23
N GLY A 415 -1.71 54.47 26.08
CA GLY A 415 -1.03 55.70 25.69
C GLY A 415 0.51 55.69 25.80
N GLY A 416 1.14 54.57 26.13
CA GLY A 416 2.60 54.40 26.06
C GLY A 416 3.08 53.68 24.78
N ARG A 417 2.23 53.67 23.74
CA ARG A 417 2.38 52.86 22.52
C ARG A 417 3.20 53.56 21.45
#